data_AF-A0A0R0LXA5-F1
#
_entry.id   AF-A0A0R0LXA5-F1
#
_cell.length_a   1.000
_cell.length_b   1.000
_cell.length_c   1.000
_cell.angle_alpha   90.00
_cell.angle_beta   90.00
_cell.angle_gamma   90.00
#
_symmetry.space_group_name_H-M   'P 1'
#
loop_
_entity.id
_entity.type
_entity.pdbx_description
1 polymer ?
#
loop_
_entity_poly.entity_id
_entity_poly.type
_entity_poly.pdbx_seq_one_letter_code
_entity_poly.pdbx_strand_id
1 'polypeptide(L)'
;NNVDLNNNKMNEINQISEINEKNQINEKLGQNLFLQEINFNKSHEKSVFLRDTSRHMILLSRCYKGYDDYIPSIINYITKNSFILSDLILISCGPIYTEKPFLHIPDTLKIQNINYNLKSIIFRKRRASKKGHFYTVSNRDDSWLLFNDEKIEKLEDTSFLATDQAYMLFYERN
;
A
#
# COMPACT_ATOMS: atom_id res chain seq x y z
N ASN A 1 27.92 47.40 27.94
CA ASN A 1 28.15 47.14 26.50
C ASN A 1 28.55 45.71 26.15
N ASN A 2 28.69 44.75 27.08
CA ASN A 2 29.01 43.33 26.75
C ASN A 2 27.82 42.36 26.83
N VAL A 3 26.65 42.79 27.30
CA VAL A 3 25.47 41.92 27.45
C VAL A 3 24.67 41.86 26.14
N ASP A 4 24.58 42.98 25.41
CA ASP A 4 23.78 43.06 24.17
C ASP A 4 24.43 42.32 22.98
N LEU A 5 25.77 42.23 22.95
CA LEU A 5 26.51 41.50 21.92
C LEU A 5 26.36 39.97 22.02
N ASN A 6 26.18 39.44 23.23
CA ASN A 6 25.97 38.00 23.43
C ASN A 6 24.54 37.58 23.08
N ASN A 7 23.55 38.42 23.37
CA ASN A 7 22.15 38.13 23.03
C ASN A 7 21.91 38.13 21.51
N ASN A 8 22.56 39.03 20.76
CA ASN A 8 22.43 39.06 19.30
C ASN A 8 23.10 37.85 18.63
N LYS A 9 24.28 37.42 19.09
CA LYS A 9 24.93 36.20 18.57
C LYS A 9 24.13 34.93 18.86
N MET A 10 23.48 34.86 20.02
CA MET A 10 22.68 33.68 20.39
C MET A 10 21.38 33.59 19.56
N ASN A 11 20.78 34.73 19.20
CA ASN A 11 19.61 34.76 18.32
C ASN A 11 19.94 34.42 16.85
N GLU A 12 21.10 34.86 16.33
CA GLU A 12 21.55 34.49 14.99
C GLU A 12 21.86 32.99 14.86
N ILE A 13 22.49 32.39 15.88
CA ILE A 13 22.77 30.94 15.90
C ILE A 13 21.48 30.12 15.91
N ASN A 14 20.48 30.53 16.69
CA ASN A 14 19.18 29.85 16.76
C ASN A 14 18.39 29.95 15.44
N GLN A 15 18.45 31.09 14.75
CA GLN A 15 17.80 31.24 13.44
C GLN A 15 18.50 30.40 12.36
N ILE A 16 19.83 30.31 12.38
CA ILE A 16 20.59 29.49 11.43
C ILE A 16 20.35 28.00 11.67
N SER A 17 20.21 27.55 12.92
CA SER A 17 19.84 26.15 13.22
C SER A 17 18.43 25.81 12.75
N GLU A 18 17.45 26.71 12.94
CA GLU A 18 16.07 26.48 12.49
C GLU A 18 15.93 26.47 10.96
N ILE A 19 16.70 27.30 10.25
CA ILE A 19 16.73 27.33 8.79
C ILE A 19 17.39 26.06 8.24
N ASN A 20 18.48 25.58 8.87
CA ASN A 20 19.15 24.35 8.47
C ASN A 20 18.31 23.10 8.75
N GLU A 21 17.56 23.06 9.85
CA GLU A 21 16.61 21.98 10.13
C GLU A 21 15.44 21.98 9.12
N LYS A 22 14.86 23.15 8.81
CA LYS A 22 13.80 23.26 7.79
C LYS A 22 14.29 22.87 6.40
N ASN A 23 15.53 23.21 6.03
CA ASN A 23 16.11 22.83 4.75
C ASN A 23 16.45 21.34 4.67
N GLN A 24 16.94 20.72 5.76
CA GLN A 24 17.12 19.26 5.81
C GLN A 24 15.80 18.48 5.79
N ILE A 25 14.74 19.03 6.40
CA ILE A 25 13.39 18.45 6.34
C ILE A 25 12.83 18.55 4.92
N ASN A 26 13.01 19.68 4.23
CA ASN A 26 12.57 19.88 2.85
C ASN A 26 13.34 19.02 1.84
N GLU A 27 14.65 18.81 2.01
CA GLU A 27 15.43 17.87 1.19
C GLU A 27 15.04 16.40 1.43
N LYS A 28 14.63 16.03 2.65
CA LYS A 28 14.06 14.70 2.95
C LYS A 28 12.65 14.52 2.38
N LEU A 29 11.87 15.59 2.26
CA LEU A 29 10.49 15.55 1.76
C LEU A 29 10.41 15.40 0.23
N GLY A 30 11.47 15.80 -0.49
CA GLY A 30 11.56 15.78 -1.96
C GLY A 30 11.91 14.44 -2.61
N GLN A 31 12.18 13.39 -1.85
CA GLN A 31 12.41 12.07 -2.44
C GLN A 31 11.07 11.35 -2.65
N ASN A 32 10.68 11.20 -3.91
CA ASN A 32 9.58 10.35 -4.36
C ASN A 32 9.69 8.97 -3.70
N LEU A 33 8.81 8.73 -2.72
CA LEU A 33 8.82 7.58 -1.81
C LEU A 33 8.02 6.40 -2.38
N PHE A 34 8.01 6.24 -3.69
CA PHE A 34 7.51 5.01 -4.31
C PHE A 34 8.68 4.02 -4.33
N LEU A 35 8.65 3.04 -3.43
CA LEU A 35 9.57 1.89 -3.36
C LEU A 35 11.02 2.20 -2.96
N GLN A 36 11.27 2.66 -1.73
CA GLN A 36 12.61 2.49 -1.14
C GLN A 36 12.81 1.04 -0.66
N GLU A 37 13.21 0.20 -1.61
CA GLU A 37 13.58 -1.22 -1.46
C GLU A 37 14.61 -1.47 -0.33
N ILE A 38 15.44 -0.48 -0.02
CA ILE A 38 16.51 -0.56 0.99
C ILE A 38 15.97 -0.65 2.43
N ASN A 39 14.82 -0.02 2.71
CA ASN A 39 14.20 -0.08 4.04
C ASN A 39 13.31 -1.32 4.21
N PHE A 40 12.78 -1.86 3.11
CA PHE A 40 12.02 -3.12 3.10
C PHE A 40 12.87 -4.33 3.54
N ASN A 41 14.17 -4.30 3.27
CA ASN A 41 15.08 -5.42 3.57
C ASN A 41 15.57 -5.47 5.03
N LYS A 42 15.44 -4.39 5.82
CA LYS A 42 16.04 -4.30 7.16
C LYS A 42 15.14 -4.78 8.31
N SER A 43 13.82 -4.89 8.13
CA SER A 43 12.92 -5.49 9.13
C SER A 43 12.18 -6.69 8.56
N HIS A 44 12.70 -7.88 8.80
CA HIS A 44 12.12 -9.13 8.28
C HIS A 44 10.69 -9.41 8.80
N GLU A 45 10.23 -8.71 9.84
CA GLU A 45 8.97 -9.02 10.55
C GLU A 45 7.83 -8.00 10.38
N LYS A 46 8.04 -6.85 9.75
CA LYS A 46 6.98 -5.81 9.63
C LYS A 46 7.13 -5.07 8.31
N SER A 47 6.06 -4.92 7.53
CA SER A 47 6.06 -4.02 6.37
C SER A 47 4.79 -3.16 6.40
N VAL A 48 4.97 -1.85 6.50
CA VAL A 48 3.92 -0.82 6.35
C VAL A 48 4.57 0.43 5.74
N PHE A 49 3.89 1.10 4.82
CA PHE A 49 4.23 2.47 4.42
C PHE A 49 3.01 3.37 4.58
N LEU A 50 3.16 4.39 5.44
CA LEU A 50 2.18 5.46 5.65
C LEU A 50 2.90 6.80 5.65
N ARG A 51 2.42 7.74 4.84
CA ARG A 51 2.63 9.17 5.07
C ARG A 51 1.29 9.72 5.58
N ASP A 52 1.33 10.64 6.52
CA ASP A 52 0.13 11.34 7.02
C ASP A 52 -0.57 12.18 5.92
N THR A 53 0.02 12.29 4.74
CA THR A 53 -0.47 13.06 3.58
C THR A 53 -0.70 12.21 2.32
N SER A 54 -0.52 10.89 2.38
CA SER A 54 -0.66 10.06 1.18
C SER A 54 -2.13 9.84 0.80
N ARG A 55 -2.49 10.26 -0.41
CA ARG A 55 -3.80 9.97 -1.05
C ARG A 55 -4.07 8.47 -1.24
N HIS A 56 -3.05 7.63 -1.05
CA HIS A 56 -3.09 6.19 -1.27
C HIS A 56 -2.36 5.47 -0.13
N MET A 57 -2.90 4.32 0.30
CA MET A 57 -2.29 3.44 1.29
C MET A 57 -1.88 2.12 0.64
N ILE A 58 -0.62 1.70 0.79
CA ILE A 58 -0.13 0.40 0.30
C ILE A 58 0.12 -0.52 1.49
N LEU A 59 -0.55 -1.66 1.50
CA LEU A 59 -0.53 -2.64 2.58
C LEU A 59 0.22 -3.89 2.15
N LEU A 60 1.20 -4.28 2.96
CA LEU A 60 2.07 -5.43 2.74
C LEU A 60 2.10 -6.27 4.01
N SER A 61 1.30 -7.32 4.13
CA SER A 61 1.43 -8.25 5.27
C SER A 61 2.28 -9.45 4.89
N ARG A 62 3.44 -9.63 5.54
CA ARG A 62 4.24 -10.87 5.49
C ARG A 62 3.77 -11.93 6.50
N CYS A 63 2.98 -11.54 7.51
CA CYS A 63 2.53 -12.45 8.56
C CYS A 63 1.24 -13.17 8.14
N TYR A 64 1.39 -14.26 7.39
CA TYR A 64 0.37 -15.30 7.31
C TYR A 64 0.90 -16.52 8.06
N LYS A 65 0.92 -16.47 9.39
CA LYS A 65 1.22 -17.65 10.21
C LYS A 65 0.18 -17.79 11.30
N GLY A 66 -0.84 -18.57 10.97
CA GLY A 66 -1.74 -19.24 11.90
C GLY A 66 -2.72 -18.34 12.65
N TYR A 67 -3.80 -17.91 12.01
CA TYR A 67 -5.18 -18.12 12.51
C TYR A 67 -6.27 -17.26 11.84
N ASP A 68 -5.96 -16.34 10.92
CA ASP A 68 -6.98 -15.59 10.18
C ASP A 68 -6.71 -15.59 8.67
N ASP A 69 -7.77 -15.57 7.85
CA ASP A 69 -7.69 -15.32 6.40
C ASP A 69 -6.86 -14.05 6.12
N TYR A 70 -6.11 -14.03 5.01
CA TYR A 70 -5.11 -12.99 4.74
C TYR A 70 -5.70 -11.57 4.75
N ILE A 71 -6.83 -11.37 4.08
CA ILE A 71 -7.49 -10.06 3.99
C ILE A 71 -8.02 -9.61 5.37
N PRO A 72 -8.77 -10.44 6.13
CA PRO A 72 -9.10 -10.16 7.53
C PRO A 72 -7.91 -9.80 8.41
N SER A 73 -6.77 -10.49 8.27
CA SER A 73 -5.56 -10.17 9.06
C SER A 73 -5.06 -8.74 8.82
N ILE A 74 -5.13 -8.27 7.57
CA ILE A 74 -4.76 -6.90 7.19
C ILE A 74 -5.77 -5.89 7.76
N ILE A 75 -7.07 -6.17 7.67
CA ILE A 75 -8.11 -5.30 8.22
C ILE A 75 -7.97 -5.16 9.74
N ASN A 76 -7.75 -6.28 10.44
CA ASN A 76 -7.53 -6.31 11.90
C ASN A 76 -6.32 -5.47 12.29
N TYR A 77 -5.22 -5.59 11.53
CA TYR A 77 -4.01 -4.80 11.75
C TYR A 77 -4.28 -3.30 11.59
N ILE A 78 -4.97 -2.88 10.54
CA ILE A 78 -5.32 -1.46 10.32
C ILE A 78 -6.18 -0.94 11.47
N THR A 79 -7.21 -1.70 11.84
CA THR A 79 -8.18 -1.31 12.88
C THR A 79 -7.48 -1.16 14.23
N LYS A 80 -6.61 -2.10 14.60
CA LYS A 80 -5.86 -2.07 15.86
C LYS A 80 -4.90 -0.89 15.98
N ASN A 81 -4.32 -0.43 14.87
CA ASN A 81 -3.33 0.65 14.87
C ASN A 81 -3.92 2.03 14.55
N SER A 82 -5.24 2.14 14.37
CA SER A 82 -5.95 3.42 14.16
C SER A 82 -5.37 4.29 13.04
N PHE A 83 -4.99 3.68 11.92
CA PHE A 83 -4.44 4.43 10.80
C PHE A 83 -5.46 5.40 10.19
N ILE A 84 -4.96 6.53 9.70
CA ILE A 84 -5.73 7.43 8.84
C ILE A 84 -5.95 6.72 7.50
N LEU A 85 -7.23 6.53 7.13
CA LEU A 85 -7.57 5.79 5.92
C LEU A 85 -7.58 6.72 4.69
N SER A 86 -6.88 6.30 3.64
CA SER A 86 -6.84 6.97 2.32
C SER A 86 -8.08 6.64 1.48
N ASP A 87 -8.34 7.40 0.41
CA ASP A 87 -9.43 7.10 -0.54
C ASP A 87 -9.13 5.87 -1.40
N LEU A 88 -7.86 5.52 -1.58
CA LEU A 88 -7.43 4.31 -2.28
C LEU A 88 -6.59 3.43 -1.36
N ILE A 89 -6.91 2.14 -1.34
CA ILE A 89 -6.16 1.10 -0.64
C ILE A 89 -5.64 0.09 -1.65
N LEU A 90 -4.33 -0.17 -1.60
CA LEU A 90 -3.67 -1.21 -2.36
C LEU A 90 -3.27 -2.32 -1.39
N ILE A 91 -3.68 -3.55 -1.66
CA ILE A 91 -3.25 -4.74 -0.91
C ILE A 91 -2.36 -5.58 -1.80
N SER A 92 -1.13 -5.82 -1.38
CA SER A 92 -0.25 -6.78 -2.04
C SER A 92 -0.60 -8.19 -1.60
N CYS A 93 -0.73 -9.11 -2.55
CA CYS A 93 -0.96 -10.54 -2.30
C CYS A 93 0.32 -11.38 -2.53
N GLY A 94 1.48 -10.73 -2.70
CA GLY A 94 2.75 -11.42 -2.95
C GLY A 94 3.12 -12.54 -1.95
N PRO A 95 2.85 -12.39 -0.64
CA PRO A 95 3.12 -13.45 0.35
C PRO A 95 2.19 -14.67 0.24
N ILE A 96 0.94 -14.50 -0.19
CA ILE A 96 0.04 -15.61 -0.58
C ILE A 96 0.60 -16.29 -1.84
N TYR A 97 1.16 -15.51 -2.76
CA TYR A 97 1.66 -16.05 -4.02
C TYR A 97 2.80 -17.08 -3.84
N THR A 98 3.58 -17.04 -2.75
CA THR A 98 4.68 -18.00 -2.53
C THR A 98 4.23 -19.35 -1.99
N GLU A 99 3.12 -19.42 -1.26
CA GLU A 99 2.71 -20.64 -0.55
C GLU A 99 1.55 -21.39 -1.25
N LYS A 100 1.03 -20.84 -2.36
CA LYS A 100 -0.19 -21.28 -3.05
C LYS A 100 -1.51 -21.34 -2.23
N PRO A 101 -1.74 -20.58 -1.13
CA PRO A 101 -3.08 -20.48 -0.60
C PRO A 101 -4.04 -19.89 -1.63
N PHE A 102 -5.23 -20.47 -1.68
CA PHE A 102 -6.36 -19.92 -2.39
C PHE A 102 -6.88 -18.70 -1.61
N LEU A 103 -7.06 -17.58 -2.30
CA LEU A 103 -7.54 -16.34 -1.71
C LEU A 103 -8.99 -16.11 -2.11
N HIS A 104 -9.84 -15.87 -1.12
CA HIS A 104 -11.16 -15.29 -1.35
C HIS A 104 -11.05 -13.76 -1.26
N ILE A 105 -11.38 -13.08 -2.35
CA ILE A 105 -11.31 -11.63 -2.48
C ILE A 105 -12.72 -11.07 -2.32
N PRO A 106 -12.99 -10.26 -1.27
CA PRO A 106 -14.30 -9.64 -1.11
C PRO A 106 -14.46 -8.45 -2.07
N ASP A 107 -15.63 -8.30 -2.68
CA ASP A 107 -15.94 -7.13 -3.52
C ASP A 107 -15.99 -5.81 -2.74
N THR A 108 -16.27 -5.90 -1.44
CA THR A 108 -16.30 -4.75 -0.53
C THR A 108 -15.52 -5.05 0.74
N LEU A 109 -14.61 -4.16 1.11
CA LEU A 109 -13.97 -4.15 2.42
C LEU A 109 -14.69 -3.14 3.31
N LYS A 110 -15.01 -3.55 4.54
CA LYS A 110 -15.40 -2.63 5.60
C LYS A 110 -14.24 -2.48 6.57
N ILE A 111 -13.69 -1.27 6.65
CA ILE A 111 -12.60 -0.95 7.57
C ILE A 111 -13.11 0.16 8.48
N GLN A 112 -13.22 -0.15 9.78
CA GLN A 112 -13.94 0.70 10.73
C GLN A 112 -15.39 0.96 10.24
N ASN A 113 -15.73 2.21 9.89
CA ASN A 113 -17.03 2.62 9.36
C ASN A 113 -16.98 3.07 7.90
N ILE A 114 -15.88 2.79 7.19
CA ILE A 114 -15.68 3.18 5.79
C ILE A 114 -15.76 1.93 4.92
N ASN A 115 -16.55 2.02 3.85
CA ASN A 115 -16.67 0.97 2.84
C ASN A 115 -15.72 1.28 1.69
N TYR A 116 -15.03 0.26 1.23
CA TYR A 116 -14.19 0.31 0.05
C TYR A 116 -14.64 -0.75 -0.95
N ASN A 117 -14.88 -0.36 -2.19
CA ASN A 117 -15.23 -1.27 -3.27
C ASN A 117 -13.99 -1.68 -4.05
N LEU A 118 -13.92 -2.96 -4.40
CA LEU A 118 -12.88 -3.50 -5.26
C LEU A 118 -13.03 -2.90 -6.66
N LYS A 119 -11.98 -2.23 -7.13
CA LYS A 119 -11.95 -1.61 -8.47
C LYS A 119 -11.08 -2.36 -9.43
N SER A 120 -10.01 -3.00 -8.98
CA SER A 120 -9.13 -3.76 -9.86
C SER A 120 -8.35 -4.83 -9.10
N ILE A 121 -8.00 -5.89 -9.82
CA ILE A 121 -7.10 -6.94 -9.39
C ILE A 121 -6.02 -7.08 -10.46
N ILE A 122 -4.76 -7.03 -10.05
CA ILE A 122 -3.65 -7.50 -10.87
C ILE A 122 -3.44 -8.97 -10.53
N PHE A 123 -3.53 -9.80 -11.54
CA PHE A 123 -3.22 -11.22 -11.48
C PHE A 123 -1.83 -11.51 -12.04
N ARG A 124 -1.21 -12.56 -11.53
CA ARG A 124 0.03 -13.11 -12.07
C ARG A 124 -0.15 -14.60 -12.35
N LYS A 125 -0.18 -15.00 -13.62
CA LYS A 125 -0.19 -16.41 -14.01
C LYS A 125 1.15 -17.06 -13.66
N ARG A 126 1.09 -18.11 -12.84
CA ARG A 126 2.26 -18.94 -12.50
C ARG A 126 2.72 -19.73 -13.73
N ARG A 127 4.02 -19.73 -14.00
CA ARG A 127 4.69 -20.71 -14.87
C ARG A 127 5.79 -21.41 -14.07
N ALA A 128 6.19 -22.61 -14.48
CA ALA A 128 7.24 -23.39 -13.80
C ALA A 128 8.60 -22.66 -13.74
N SER A 129 8.87 -21.77 -14.70
CA SER A 129 10.00 -20.84 -14.66
C SER A 129 9.66 -19.59 -13.86
N LYS A 130 10.64 -18.90 -13.26
CA LYS A 130 10.47 -17.58 -12.59
C LYS A 130 9.81 -16.48 -13.46
N LYS A 131 9.55 -16.72 -14.74
CA LYS A 131 8.78 -15.88 -15.65
C LYS A 131 7.28 -16.00 -15.35
N GLY A 132 6.62 -14.89 -15.04
CA GLY A 132 5.17 -14.83 -14.86
C GLY A 132 4.54 -13.93 -15.92
N HIS A 133 3.26 -14.17 -16.22
CA HIS A 133 2.46 -13.27 -17.06
C HIS A 133 1.52 -12.47 -16.17
N PHE A 134 1.42 -11.16 -16.39
CA PHE A 134 0.51 -10.30 -15.64
C PHE A 134 -0.68 -9.93 -16.50
N TYR A 135 -1.86 -9.92 -15.88
CA TYR A 135 -3.09 -9.45 -16.50
C TYR A 135 -3.95 -8.79 -15.43
N THR A 136 -4.89 -7.95 -15.83
CA THR A 136 -5.69 -7.15 -14.90
C THR A 136 -7.16 -7.45 -15.10
N VAL A 137 -7.92 -7.49 -14.02
CA VAL A 137 -9.38 -7.46 -14.06
C VAL A 137 -9.83 -6.19 -13.36
N SER A 138 -10.62 -5.35 -14.02
CA SER A 138 -11.06 -4.07 -13.49
C SER A 138 -12.57 -3.92 -13.60
N ASN A 139 -13.17 -3.33 -12.56
CA ASN A 139 -14.57 -2.94 -12.55
C ASN A 139 -14.71 -1.53 -13.12
N ARG A 140 -15.55 -1.38 -14.14
CA ARG A 140 -15.92 -0.11 -14.77
C ARG A 140 -17.43 -0.10 -14.92
N ASP A 141 -18.10 0.87 -14.30
CA ASP A 141 -19.55 1.06 -14.39
C ASP A 141 -20.33 -0.25 -14.17
N ASP A 142 -20.04 -0.91 -13.04
CA ASP A 142 -20.63 -2.19 -12.61
C ASP A 142 -20.37 -3.38 -13.54
N SER A 143 -19.42 -3.25 -14.48
CA SER A 143 -18.98 -4.33 -15.37
C SER A 143 -17.52 -4.69 -15.13
N TRP A 144 -17.23 -5.99 -15.05
CA TRP A 144 -15.87 -6.50 -14.95
C TRP A 144 -15.27 -6.74 -16.33
N LEU A 145 -14.06 -6.21 -16.54
CA LEU A 145 -13.31 -6.32 -17.77
C LEU A 145 -11.95 -6.95 -17.49
N LEU A 146 -11.60 -7.98 -18.25
CA LEU A 146 -10.27 -8.59 -18.30
C LEU A 146 -9.42 -7.86 -19.33
N PHE A 147 -8.26 -7.37 -18.89
CA PHE A 147 -7.21 -6.77 -19.71
C PHE A 147 -6.00 -7.70 -19.70
N ASN A 148 -5.73 -8.32 -20.84
CA ASN A 148 -4.65 -9.29 -21.03
C ASN A 148 -3.85 -8.92 -22.27
N ASP A 149 -2.79 -8.12 -22.07
CA ASP A 149 -2.02 -7.47 -23.14
C ASP A 149 -2.94 -6.70 -24.11
N GLU A 150 -2.95 -7.07 -25.39
CA GLU A 150 -3.81 -6.47 -26.42
C GLU A 150 -5.28 -6.92 -26.36
N LYS A 151 -5.61 -7.90 -25.52
CA LYS A 151 -6.97 -8.47 -25.44
C LYS A 151 -7.76 -7.86 -24.31
N ILE A 152 -8.99 -7.47 -24.63
CA ILE A 152 -9.97 -6.95 -23.68
C ILE A 152 -11.23 -7.80 -23.80
N GLU A 153 -11.67 -8.37 -22.69
CA GLU A 153 -12.83 -9.26 -22.62
C GLU A 153 -13.74 -8.81 -21.48
N LYS A 154 -15.06 -8.80 -21.70
CA LYS A 154 -16.02 -8.62 -20.62
C LYS A 154 -16.18 -9.95 -19.87
N LEU A 155 -16.19 -9.89 -18.55
CA LEU A 155 -16.42 -11.04 -17.69
C LEU A 155 -17.90 -11.09 -17.29
N GLU A 156 -18.52 -12.25 -17.47
CA GLU A 156 -19.96 -12.47 -17.18
C GLU A 156 -20.21 -12.98 -15.76
N ASP A 157 -19.17 -13.45 -15.07
CA ASP A 157 -19.23 -13.93 -13.69
C ASP A 157 -18.06 -13.40 -12.84
N THR A 158 -18.13 -13.65 -11.53
CA THR A 158 -17.14 -13.21 -10.54
C THR A 158 -16.28 -14.35 -9.98
N SER A 159 -16.17 -15.47 -10.70
CA SER A 159 -15.37 -16.62 -10.25
C SER A 159 -13.90 -16.28 -10.00
N PHE A 160 -13.38 -15.25 -10.68
CA PHE A 160 -12.01 -14.75 -10.51
C PHE A 160 -11.71 -14.16 -9.12
N LEU A 161 -12.73 -13.86 -8.31
CA LEU A 161 -12.58 -13.42 -6.92
C LEU A 161 -12.06 -14.53 -5.99
N ALA A 162 -12.10 -15.77 -6.46
CA ALA A 162 -11.67 -16.94 -5.73
C ALA A 162 -10.46 -17.54 -6.47
N THR A 163 -9.24 -17.24 -6.03
CA THR A 163 -8.04 -17.40 -6.87
C THR A 163 -6.75 -17.58 -6.09
N ASP A 164 -5.78 -18.29 -6.67
CA ASP A 164 -4.40 -18.40 -6.16
C ASP A 164 -3.41 -17.49 -6.94
N GLN A 165 -3.93 -16.66 -7.85
CA GLN A 165 -3.13 -15.87 -8.79
C GLN A 165 -3.13 -14.37 -8.50
N ALA A 166 -3.92 -13.91 -7.52
CA ALA A 166 -3.96 -12.50 -7.16
C ALA A 166 -2.58 -12.02 -6.72
N TYR A 167 -2.16 -10.88 -7.26
CA TYR A 167 -0.88 -10.25 -6.96
C TYR A 167 -1.07 -8.91 -6.26
N MET A 168 -2.05 -8.12 -6.70
CA MET A 168 -2.38 -6.84 -6.08
C MET A 168 -3.87 -6.55 -6.20
N LEU A 169 -4.48 -6.02 -5.15
CA LEU A 169 -5.87 -5.62 -5.10
C LEU A 169 -5.96 -4.10 -4.93
N PHE A 170 -6.90 -3.48 -5.63
CA PHE A 170 -7.16 -2.05 -5.60
C PHE A 170 -8.58 -1.82 -5.12
N TYR A 171 -8.69 -1.12 -4.00
CA TYR A 171 -9.94 -0.78 -3.36
C TYR A 171 -10.09 0.73 -3.29
N GLU A 172 -11.24 1.23 -3.69
CA GLU A 172 -11.57 2.66 -3.68
C GLU A 172 -12.71 2.90 -2.68
N ARG A 173 -12.58 3.97 -1.91
CA ARG A 173 -13.56 4.39 -0.92
C ARG A 173 -14.87 4.78 -1.61
N ASN A 174 -15.99 4.35 -1.02
CA ASN A 174 -17.33 4.85 -1.37
C ASN A 174 -17.68 6.14 -0.63
#